data_AF-A0A8J7S2Z6-F1
#
_entry.id   AF-A0A8J7S2Z6-F1
#
_cell.length_a   1.000
_cell.length_b   1.000
_cell.length_c   1.000
_cell.angle_alpha   90.00
_cell.angle_beta   90.00
_cell.angle_gamma   90.00
#
_symmetry.space_group_name_H-M   'P 1'
#
loop_
_entity.id
_entity.type
_entity.pdbx_description
1 polymer ?
#
loop_
_entity_poly.entity_id
_entity_poly.type
_entity_poly.pdbx_seq_one_letter_code
_entity_poly.pdbx_strand_id
1 'polypeptide(L)'
;MHPVSGIARPLDVSYLTNRAIAIFSLAIVVIITTTTAFNGVGIVESMISGAASGLVVFLAWALGREVDPDHDLSALFAAALMAAALFSVLPLPDLVTPLWLLLLLRLVNRTTGRAATPIDVAVMLILTLWHLWQGFLMAGPIAAAALLIDGTLRGPAPHRIPAAGIALAAAAGALFAERETAITIPPLTAGIVTAVVATVLFLLVIAESSTIRTSGDSGGRPLDAGRVRAAQALALATALITLLWKSGALVPLWAAVLAAGTWQVMLMIRKTR
;
A
#
# COMPACT_ATOMS: atom_id res chain seq x y z
N MET A 1 25.81 -12.82 2.58
CA MET A 1 25.04 -13.08 1.34
C MET A 1 24.42 -11.77 0.88
N HIS A 2 24.70 -11.34 -0.35
CA HIS A 2 24.04 -10.14 -0.88
C HIS A 2 22.56 -10.45 -1.15
N PRO A 3 21.61 -9.68 -0.62
CA PRO A 3 20.20 -9.92 -0.89
C PRO A 3 19.90 -9.69 -2.37
N VAL A 4 19.09 -10.59 -2.95
CA VAL A 4 18.76 -10.66 -4.39
C VAL A 4 17.88 -9.49 -4.84
N SER A 5 17.13 -8.86 -3.91
CA SER A 5 16.18 -7.78 -4.19
C SER A 5 16.41 -6.58 -3.26
N GLY A 6 16.18 -5.37 -3.79
CA GLY A 6 16.22 -4.12 -3.02
C GLY A 6 14.87 -3.72 -2.42
N ILE A 7 13.76 -4.35 -2.85
CA ILE A 7 12.39 -4.05 -2.38
C ILE A 7 11.79 -5.15 -1.51
N ALA A 8 12.36 -6.37 -1.56
CA ALA A 8 11.93 -7.44 -0.68
C ALA A 8 12.42 -7.18 0.75
N ARG A 9 11.48 -7.10 1.69
CA ARG A 9 11.76 -7.00 3.13
C ARG A 9 11.30 -8.30 3.79
N PRO A 10 12.21 -9.24 4.12
CA PRO A 10 11.82 -10.46 4.81
C PRO A 10 11.27 -10.11 6.20
N LEU A 11 10.27 -10.89 6.64
CA LEU A 11 9.72 -10.76 7.98
C LEU A 11 10.71 -11.30 9.00
N ASP A 12 11.23 -10.41 9.85
CA ASP A 12 12.00 -10.81 11.03
C ASP A 12 11.04 -11.12 12.19
N VAL A 13 10.88 -12.39 12.52
CA VAL A 13 9.98 -12.88 13.57
C VAL A 13 10.43 -12.53 14.99
N SER A 14 11.68 -12.05 15.16
CA SER A 14 12.18 -11.59 16.47
C SER A 14 11.50 -10.28 16.91
N TYR A 15 11.04 -9.47 15.96
CA TYR A 15 10.32 -8.23 16.24
C TYR A 15 8.89 -8.51 16.69
N LEU A 16 8.50 -7.90 17.82
CA LEU A 16 7.20 -8.10 18.44
C LEU A 16 6.03 -7.76 17.50
N THR A 17 6.13 -6.67 16.76
CA THR A 17 5.09 -6.21 15.83
C THR A 17 4.95 -7.12 14.61
N ASN A 18 6.07 -7.64 14.07
CA ASN A 18 6.06 -8.64 13.00
C ASN A 18 5.41 -9.95 13.44
N ARG A 19 5.71 -10.40 14.67
CA ARG A 19 5.08 -11.59 15.25
C ARG A 19 3.58 -11.37 15.51
N ALA A 20 3.22 -10.19 16.02
CA ALA A 20 1.83 -9.83 16.29
C ALA A 20 0.99 -9.86 15.00
N ILE A 21 1.48 -9.26 13.90
CA ILE A 21 0.73 -9.30 12.64
C ILE A 21 0.64 -10.71 12.06
N ALA A 22 1.68 -11.54 12.17
CA ALA A 22 1.64 -12.91 11.69
C ALA A 22 0.56 -13.73 12.41
N ILE A 23 0.50 -13.61 13.75
CA ILE A 23 -0.54 -14.27 14.56
C ILE A 23 -1.92 -13.69 14.24
N PHE A 24 -2.03 -12.37 14.12
CA PHE A 24 -3.32 -11.71 13.85
C PHE A 24 -3.87 -12.09 12.47
N SER A 25 -3.04 -12.04 11.42
CA SER A 25 -3.42 -12.50 10.08
C SER A 25 -3.82 -13.97 10.08
N LEU A 26 -3.09 -14.84 10.78
CA LEU A 26 -3.46 -16.26 10.91
C LEU A 26 -4.81 -16.44 11.62
N ALA A 27 -5.07 -15.66 12.68
CA ALA A 27 -6.36 -15.68 13.36
C ALA A 27 -7.51 -15.29 12.41
N ILE A 28 -7.30 -14.28 11.56
CA ILE A 28 -8.29 -13.89 10.53
C ILE A 28 -8.51 -15.03 9.52
N VAL A 29 -7.44 -15.74 9.09
CA VAL A 29 -7.59 -16.92 8.21
C VAL A 29 -8.52 -17.95 8.85
N VAL A 30 -8.27 -18.30 10.12
CA VAL A 30 -9.06 -19.30 10.85
C VAL A 30 -10.51 -18.84 11.03
N ILE A 31 -10.71 -17.60 11.47
CA ILE A 31 -12.06 -17.05 11.70
C ILE A 31 -12.86 -17.02 10.41
N ILE A 32 -12.33 -16.44 9.32
CA ILE A 32 -13.07 -16.34 8.06
C ILE A 32 -13.33 -17.72 7.44
N THR A 33 -12.34 -18.62 7.46
CA THR A 33 -12.51 -20.00 6.96
C THR A 33 -13.61 -20.73 7.72
N THR A 34 -13.61 -20.64 9.05
CA THR A 34 -14.62 -21.32 9.88
C THR A 34 -16.01 -20.72 9.66
N THR A 35 -16.13 -19.39 9.67
CA THR A 35 -17.43 -18.73 9.45
C THR A 35 -18.02 -19.02 8.08
N THR A 36 -17.20 -19.01 7.02
CA THR A 36 -17.66 -19.30 5.66
C THR A 36 -18.07 -20.77 5.50
N ALA A 37 -17.30 -21.69 6.06
CA ALA A 37 -17.63 -23.11 6.08
C ALA A 37 -18.95 -23.39 6.84
N PHE A 38 -19.17 -22.72 7.98
CA PHE A 38 -20.44 -22.84 8.72
C PHE A 38 -21.64 -22.26 7.96
N ASN A 39 -21.41 -21.28 7.10
CA ASN A 39 -22.44 -20.71 6.22
C ASN A 39 -22.69 -21.58 4.96
N GLY A 40 -22.14 -22.79 4.89
CA GLY A 40 -22.38 -23.74 3.81
C GLY A 40 -21.55 -23.51 2.56
N VAL A 41 -20.53 -22.63 2.61
CA VAL A 41 -19.55 -22.49 1.53
C VAL A 41 -18.66 -23.73 1.49
N GLY A 42 -18.24 -24.16 0.30
CA GLY A 42 -17.37 -25.33 0.14
C GLY A 42 -16.07 -25.19 0.95
N ILE A 43 -15.54 -26.29 1.47
CA ILE A 43 -14.34 -26.29 2.34
C ILE A 43 -13.15 -25.60 1.63
N VAL A 44 -12.90 -25.96 0.37
CA VAL A 44 -11.80 -25.39 -0.42
C VAL A 44 -11.98 -23.89 -0.64
N GLU A 45 -13.19 -23.46 -0.97
CA GLU A 45 -13.50 -22.04 -1.18
C GLU A 45 -13.39 -21.23 0.13
N SER A 46 -13.84 -21.81 1.24
CA SER A 46 -13.70 -21.24 2.58
C SER A 46 -12.23 -21.05 2.95
N MET A 47 -11.37 -22.04 2.66
CA MET A 47 -9.92 -21.94 2.88
C MET A 47 -9.27 -20.86 2.01
N ILE A 48 -9.65 -20.75 0.74
CA ILE A 48 -9.14 -19.71 -0.18
C ILE A 48 -9.55 -18.32 0.32
N SER A 49 -10.83 -18.15 0.70
CA SER A 49 -11.36 -16.89 1.21
C SER A 49 -10.68 -16.47 2.51
N GLY A 50 -10.49 -17.41 3.44
CA GLY A 50 -9.76 -17.17 4.68
C GLY A 50 -8.31 -16.78 4.44
N ALA A 51 -7.59 -17.53 3.60
CA ALA A 51 -6.19 -17.23 3.25
C ALA A 51 -6.04 -15.85 2.61
N ALA A 52 -6.91 -15.51 1.66
CA ALA A 52 -6.92 -14.20 1.02
C ALA A 52 -7.23 -13.08 2.03
N SER A 53 -8.21 -13.28 2.90
CA SER A 53 -8.57 -12.31 3.97
C SER A 53 -7.39 -12.03 4.91
N GLY A 54 -6.71 -13.08 5.38
CA GLY A 54 -5.52 -12.93 6.22
C GLY A 54 -4.39 -12.18 5.53
N LEU A 55 -4.20 -12.43 4.22
CA LEU A 55 -3.19 -11.75 3.42
C LEU A 55 -3.55 -10.28 3.15
N VAL A 56 -4.82 -9.94 2.91
CA VAL A 56 -5.27 -8.55 2.79
C VAL A 56 -5.00 -7.76 4.08
N VAL A 57 -5.29 -8.35 5.24
CA VAL A 57 -4.98 -7.75 6.55
C VAL A 57 -3.47 -7.53 6.74
N PHE A 58 -2.67 -8.52 6.34
CA PHE A 58 -1.21 -8.40 6.35
C PHE A 58 -0.72 -7.28 5.42
N LEU A 59 -1.30 -7.15 4.23
CA LEU A 59 -0.95 -6.11 3.27
C LEU A 59 -1.33 -4.71 3.78
N ALA A 60 -2.45 -4.56 4.49
CA ALA A 60 -2.82 -3.28 5.13
C ALA A 60 -1.78 -2.86 6.17
N TRP A 61 -1.31 -3.79 7.01
CA TRP A 61 -0.19 -3.56 7.93
C TRP A 61 1.09 -3.19 7.20
N ALA A 62 1.45 -3.92 6.14
CA ALA A 62 2.67 -3.68 5.39
C ALA A 62 2.65 -2.28 4.73
N LEU A 63 1.51 -1.88 4.16
CA LEU A 63 1.30 -0.54 3.62
C LEU A 63 1.42 0.52 4.73
N GLY A 64 0.85 0.27 5.90
CA GLY A 64 0.98 1.15 7.07
C GLY A 64 2.44 1.45 7.43
N ARG A 65 3.34 0.46 7.35
CA ARG A 65 4.77 0.66 7.62
C ARG A 65 5.51 1.47 6.56
N GLU A 66 5.04 1.45 5.32
CA GLU A 66 5.62 2.29 4.26
C GLU A 66 5.07 3.73 4.33
N VAL A 67 3.84 3.88 4.82
CA VAL A 67 3.13 5.14 4.92
C VAL A 67 3.51 5.92 6.19
N ASP A 68 3.77 5.22 7.30
CA ASP A 68 4.17 5.78 8.59
C ASP A 68 5.30 4.94 9.20
N PRO A 69 6.54 5.05 8.67
CA PRO A 69 7.67 4.21 9.09
C PRO A 69 8.19 4.51 10.51
N ASP A 70 7.78 5.63 11.11
CA ASP A 70 8.18 6.01 12.47
C ASP A 70 7.34 5.31 13.55
N HIS A 71 6.16 4.77 13.21
CA HIS A 71 5.23 4.21 14.19
C HIS A 71 4.71 2.82 13.81
N ASP A 72 5.37 1.76 14.29
CA ASP A 72 4.92 0.38 14.04
C ASP A 72 3.50 0.09 14.58
N LEU A 73 3.04 0.79 15.62
CA LEU A 73 1.68 0.64 16.17
C LEU A 73 0.60 1.19 15.23
N SER A 74 0.91 2.25 14.48
CA SER A 74 0.04 2.80 13.44
C SER A 74 -0.23 1.75 12.35
N ALA A 75 0.79 1.01 11.94
CA ALA A 75 0.65 -0.11 11.01
C ALA A 75 -0.20 -1.26 11.57
N LEU A 76 -0.07 -1.61 12.87
CA LEU A 76 -0.95 -2.60 13.50
C LEU A 76 -2.40 -2.12 13.55
N PHE A 77 -2.61 -0.81 13.78
CA PHE A 77 -3.95 -0.24 13.74
C PHE A 77 -4.56 -0.30 12.33
N ALA A 78 -3.77 -0.11 11.28
CA ALA A 78 -4.21 -0.33 9.90
C ALA A 78 -4.71 -1.76 9.66
N ALA A 79 -4.01 -2.76 10.21
CA ALA A 79 -4.42 -4.15 10.15
C ALA A 79 -5.78 -4.37 10.83
N ALA A 80 -5.97 -3.78 12.01
CA ALA A 80 -7.22 -3.88 12.77
C ALA A 80 -8.39 -3.21 12.04
N LEU A 81 -8.17 -2.03 11.43
CA LEU A 81 -9.18 -1.37 10.60
C LEU A 81 -9.53 -2.21 9.36
N MET A 82 -8.55 -2.84 8.71
CA MET A 82 -8.80 -3.73 7.59
C MET A 82 -9.59 -4.98 8.03
N ALA A 83 -9.25 -5.58 9.17
CA ALA A 83 -10.03 -6.70 9.71
C ALA A 83 -11.48 -6.28 9.99
N ALA A 84 -11.70 -5.11 10.61
CA ALA A 84 -13.04 -4.57 10.83
C ALA A 84 -13.80 -4.35 9.51
N ALA A 85 -13.12 -3.86 8.47
CA ALA A 85 -13.69 -3.69 7.14
C ALA A 85 -14.15 -5.02 6.51
N LEU A 86 -13.39 -6.11 6.69
CA LEU A 86 -13.78 -7.44 6.20
C LEU A 86 -15.07 -7.95 6.87
N PHE A 87 -15.28 -7.64 8.15
CA PHE A 87 -16.50 -8.03 8.86
C PHE A 87 -17.70 -7.12 8.56
N SER A 88 -17.49 -5.93 8.00
CA SER A 88 -18.54 -4.94 7.74
C SER A 88 -19.20 -5.07 6.35
N VAL A 89 -19.27 -6.29 5.79
CA VAL A 89 -19.89 -6.61 4.49
C VAL A 89 -19.20 -5.98 3.28
N LEU A 90 -17.98 -5.44 3.44
CA LEU A 90 -17.21 -5.01 2.27
C LEU A 90 -16.74 -6.23 1.48
N PRO A 91 -16.81 -6.18 0.13
CA PRO A 91 -16.28 -7.26 -0.68
C PRO A 91 -14.78 -7.40 -0.44
N LEU A 92 -14.29 -8.64 -0.49
CA LEU A 92 -12.88 -8.94 -0.33
C LEU A 92 -12.06 -8.18 -1.40
N PRO A 93 -11.11 -7.32 -1.01
CA PRO A 93 -10.25 -6.63 -1.96
C PRO A 93 -9.37 -7.61 -2.74
N ASP A 94 -9.00 -7.25 -3.97
CA ASP A 94 -8.01 -8.04 -4.70
C ASP A 94 -6.63 -7.93 -4.04
N LEU A 95 -5.84 -9.01 -4.12
CA LEU A 95 -4.53 -9.09 -3.47
C LEU A 95 -3.43 -8.39 -4.26
N VAL A 96 -3.58 -8.32 -5.59
CA VAL A 96 -2.51 -7.93 -6.49
C VAL A 96 -2.32 -6.41 -6.47
N THR A 97 -3.40 -5.63 -6.39
CA THR A 97 -3.36 -4.17 -6.34
C THR A 97 -2.64 -3.63 -5.08
N PRO A 98 -3.02 -4.01 -3.84
CA PRO A 98 -2.30 -3.56 -2.65
C PRO A 98 -0.85 -4.07 -2.60
N LEU A 99 -0.57 -5.28 -3.12
CA LEU A 99 0.80 -5.78 -3.25
C LEU A 99 1.62 -4.93 -4.23
N TRP A 100 1.11 -4.67 -5.43
CA TRP A 100 1.76 -3.81 -6.42
C TRP A 100 2.05 -2.43 -5.84
N LEU A 101 1.08 -1.82 -5.16
CA LEU A 101 1.27 -0.53 -4.53
C LEU A 101 2.32 -0.58 -3.41
N LEU A 102 2.30 -1.61 -2.56
CA LEU A 102 3.32 -1.80 -1.53
C LEU A 102 4.73 -1.80 -2.13
N LEU A 103 4.92 -2.49 -3.26
CA LEU A 103 6.21 -2.54 -3.93
C LEU A 103 6.60 -1.19 -4.56
N LEU A 104 5.65 -0.42 -5.10
CA LEU A 104 5.88 0.95 -5.57
C LEU A 104 6.28 1.90 -4.43
N LEU A 105 5.61 1.82 -3.28
CA LEU A 105 5.97 2.65 -2.13
C LEU A 105 7.37 2.29 -1.62
N ARG A 106 7.72 1.01 -1.58
CA ARG A 106 9.09 0.56 -1.22
C ARG A 106 10.16 1.04 -2.19
N LEU A 107 9.85 1.05 -3.48
CA LEU A 107 10.74 1.61 -4.51
C LEU A 107 11.07 3.07 -4.21
N VAL A 108 10.05 3.88 -3.87
CA VAL A 108 10.21 5.31 -3.59
C VAL A 108 10.89 5.55 -2.25
N ASN A 109 10.37 4.93 -1.18
CA ASN A 109 10.85 5.08 0.19
C ASN A 109 12.26 4.58 0.41
N ARG A 110 12.61 3.45 -0.24
CA ARG A 110 13.82 2.67 0.06
C ARG A 110 13.95 2.36 1.56
N THR A 111 12.86 2.01 2.22
CA THR A 111 12.81 1.62 3.65
C THR A 111 13.79 0.49 4.00
N THR A 112 14.05 -0.41 3.04
CA THR A 112 15.06 -1.47 3.13
C THR A 112 16.51 -0.95 3.19
N GLY A 113 16.74 0.35 2.97
CA GLY A 113 18.06 0.99 2.88
C GLY A 113 18.79 0.73 1.57
N ARG A 114 18.14 0.10 0.58
CA ARG A 114 18.76 -0.28 -0.71
C ARG A 114 17.95 0.26 -1.88
N ALA A 115 18.63 0.59 -2.96
CA ALA A 115 17.97 0.91 -4.22
C ALA A 115 17.44 -0.39 -4.86
N ALA A 116 16.25 -0.32 -5.48
CA ALA A 116 15.68 -1.44 -6.22
C ALA A 116 16.62 -1.97 -7.32
N THR A 117 16.61 -3.25 -7.58
CA THR A 117 17.39 -3.87 -8.66
C THR A 117 16.67 -3.74 -10.01
N PRO A 118 17.34 -3.97 -11.16
CA PRO A 118 16.68 -4.04 -12.45
C PRO A 118 15.57 -5.09 -12.51
N ILE A 119 15.73 -6.21 -11.79
CA ILE A 119 14.72 -7.27 -11.66
C ILE A 119 13.49 -6.73 -10.94
N ASP A 120 13.68 -5.98 -9.85
CA ASP A 120 12.59 -5.35 -9.10
C ASP A 120 11.78 -4.39 -9.99
N VAL A 121 12.46 -3.62 -10.85
CA VAL A 121 11.81 -2.71 -11.81
C VAL A 121 11.04 -3.50 -12.88
N ALA A 122 11.61 -4.58 -13.41
CA ALA A 122 10.94 -5.43 -14.39
C ALA A 122 9.66 -6.06 -13.82
N VAL A 123 9.72 -6.59 -12.59
CA VAL A 123 8.54 -7.10 -11.86
C VAL A 123 7.48 -6.00 -11.73
N MET A 124 7.90 -4.78 -11.40
CA MET A 124 6.98 -3.63 -11.29
C MET A 124 6.27 -3.32 -12.61
N LEU A 125 7.00 -3.34 -13.73
CA LEU A 125 6.43 -3.11 -15.06
C LEU A 125 5.46 -4.23 -15.44
N ILE A 126 5.80 -5.49 -15.17
CA ILE A 126 4.90 -6.63 -15.42
C ILE A 126 3.60 -6.47 -14.63
N LEU A 127 3.69 -6.15 -13.33
CA LEU A 127 2.50 -5.90 -12.51
C LEU A 127 1.70 -4.70 -13.03
N THR A 128 2.37 -3.63 -13.48
CA THR A 128 1.69 -2.46 -14.05
C THR A 128 0.94 -2.82 -15.33
N LEU A 129 1.58 -3.56 -16.24
CA LEU A 129 0.97 -4.07 -17.47
C LEU A 129 -0.21 -4.99 -17.18
N TRP A 130 -0.11 -5.83 -16.16
CA TRP A 130 -1.22 -6.65 -15.70
C TRP A 130 -2.43 -5.79 -15.29
N HIS A 131 -2.23 -4.74 -14.49
CA HIS A 131 -3.33 -3.84 -14.09
C HIS A 131 -3.93 -3.08 -15.28
N LEU A 132 -3.10 -2.62 -16.23
CA LEU A 132 -3.57 -2.02 -17.48
C LEU A 132 -4.41 -3.02 -18.28
N TRP A 133 -3.98 -4.28 -18.34
CA TRP A 133 -4.74 -5.37 -18.96
C TRP A 133 -6.01 -5.76 -18.20
N GLN A 134 -6.16 -5.36 -16.94
CA GLN A 134 -7.40 -5.45 -16.16
C GLN A 134 -8.27 -4.18 -16.28
N GLY A 135 -7.90 -3.24 -17.16
CA GLY A 135 -8.64 -1.99 -17.39
C GLY A 135 -8.34 -0.89 -16.37
N PHE A 136 -7.43 -1.09 -15.42
CA PHE A 136 -7.05 -0.05 -14.47
C PHE A 136 -6.03 0.90 -15.10
N LEU A 137 -6.51 1.84 -15.91
CA LEU A 137 -5.69 2.73 -16.71
C LEU A 137 -4.70 3.56 -15.87
N MET A 138 -5.12 3.99 -14.68
CA MET A 138 -4.30 4.82 -13.80
C MET A 138 -3.08 4.10 -13.23
N ALA A 139 -2.98 2.77 -13.36
CA ALA A 139 -1.80 2.01 -12.98
C ALA A 139 -0.53 2.53 -13.66
N GLY A 140 -0.61 2.89 -14.96
CA GLY A 140 0.53 3.39 -15.71
C GLY A 140 1.05 4.73 -15.21
N PRO A 141 0.22 5.79 -15.13
CA PRO A 141 0.60 7.07 -14.54
C PRO A 141 1.13 6.96 -13.11
N ILE A 142 0.53 6.12 -12.26
CA ILE A 142 0.97 5.91 -10.87
C ILE A 142 2.36 5.25 -10.83
N ALA A 143 2.58 4.18 -11.61
CA ALA A 143 3.88 3.52 -11.70
C ALA A 143 4.95 4.45 -12.31
N ALA A 144 4.59 5.23 -13.32
CA ALA A 144 5.48 6.22 -13.93
C ALA A 144 5.89 7.29 -12.93
N ALA A 145 4.93 7.83 -12.15
CA ALA A 145 5.22 8.79 -11.10
C ALA A 145 6.20 8.18 -10.07
N ALA A 146 5.96 6.96 -9.61
CA ALA A 146 6.87 6.27 -8.68
C ALA A 146 8.30 6.14 -9.23
N LEU A 147 8.43 5.70 -10.50
CA LEU A 147 9.73 5.52 -11.17
C LEU A 147 10.45 6.85 -11.44
N LEU A 148 9.72 7.91 -11.79
CA LEU A 148 10.27 9.26 -11.96
C LEU A 148 10.74 9.84 -10.63
N ILE A 149 9.91 9.74 -9.59
CA ILE A 149 10.26 10.19 -8.23
C ILE A 149 11.55 9.48 -7.78
N ASP A 150 11.62 8.17 -7.91
CA ASP A 150 12.80 7.43 -7.48
C ASP A 150 14.05 7.72 -8.34
N GLY A 151 13.86 8.03 -9.63
CA GLY A 151 14.92 8.44 -10.56
C GLY A 151 15.45 9.86 -10.36
N THR A 152 14.70 10.75 -9.68
CA THR A 152 15.02 12.18 -9.52
C THR A 152 15.39 12.59 -8.10
N LEU A 153 14.88 11.91 -7.07
CA LEU A 153 15.20 12.19 -5.68
C LEU A 153 16.65 11.84 -5.30
N ARG A 154 17.10 12.33 -4.13
CA ARG A 154 18.47 12.14 -3.60
C ARG A 154 18.91 10.66 -3.67
N GLY A 155 20.15 10.44 -4.11
CA GLY A 155 20.63 9.13 -4.56
C GLY A 155 19.90 8.65 -5.83
N PRO A 156 19.86 9.47 -6.90
CA PRO A 156 19.03 9.21 -8.07
C PRO A 156 19.47 7.96 -8.81
N ALA A 157 18.50 7.25 -9.37
CA ALA A 157 18.71 6.09 -10.23
C ALA A 157 18.21 6.42 -11.65
N PRO A 158 18.94 7.24 -12.43
CA PRO A 158 18.44 7.83 -13.69
C PRO A 158 18.11 6.77 -14.75
N HIS A 159 18.71 5.58 -14.65
CA HIS A 159 18.39 4.41 -15.50
C HIS A 159 16.93 3.94 -15.38
N ARG A 160 16.15 4.45 -14.42
CA ARG A 160 14.72 4.13 -14.22
C ARG A 160 13.77 5.05 -14.96
N ILE A 161 14.24 6.20 -15.43
CA ILE A 161 13.42 7.16 -16.19
C ILE A 161 12.87 6.54 -17.50
N PRO A 162 13.63 5.74 -18.27
CA PRO A 162 13.07 5.04 -19.42
C PRO A 162 11.93 4.09 -19.05
N ALA A 163 12.01 3.42 -17.89
CA ALA A 163 10.95 2.54 -17.40
C ALA A 163 9.66 3.31 -17.09
N ALA A 164 9.76 4.55 -16.60
CA ALA A 164 8.60 5.42 -16.45
C ALA A 164 7.97 5.77 -17.81
N GLY A 165 8.80 6.04 -18.83
CA GLY A 165 8.34 6.23 -20.20
C GLY A 165 7.59 5.02 -20.76
N ILE A 166 8.09 3.80 -20.50
CA ILE A 166 7.42 2.56 -20.87
C ILE A 166 6.05 2.43 -20.18
N ALA A 167 5.97 2.73 -18.88
CA ALA A 167 4.70 2.66 -18.15
C ALA A 167 3.65 3.64 -18.70
N LEU A 168 4.06 4.87 -19.07
CA LEU A 168 3.18 5.85 -19.71
C LEU A 168 2.77 5.44 -21.13
N ALA A 169 3.72 4.96 -21.93
CA ALA A 169 3.44 4.48 -23.29
C ALA A 169 2.48 3.29 -23.28
N ALA A 170 2.62 2.37 -22.32
CA ALA A 170 1.70 1.26 -22.12
C ALA A 170 0.29 1.75 -21.73
N ALA A 171 0.18 2.76 -20.87
CA ALA A 171 -1.12 3.37 -20.54
C ALA A 171 -1.77 4.05 -21.75
N ALA A 172 -0.99 4.80 -22.54
CA ALA A 172 -1.46 5.39 -23.78
C ALA A 172 -1.92 4.32 -24.78
N GLY A 173 -1.15 3.24 -24.95
CA GLY A 173 -1.55 2.10 -25.77
C GLY A 173 -2.85 1.45 -25.28
N ALA A 174 -3.03 1.31 -23.96
CA ALA A 174 -4.26 0.79 -23.37
C ALA A 174 -5.48 1.70 -23.62
N LEU A 175 -5.29 3.02 -23.67
CA LEU A 175 -6.36 3.97 -24.05
C LEU A 175 -6.83 3.75 -25.49
N PHE A 176 -5.90 3.56 -26.43
CA PHE A 176 -6.24 3.36 -27.85
C PHE A 176 -6.82 1.98 -28.15
N ALA A 177 -6.71 1.02 -27.24
CA ALA A 177 -7.24 -0.33 -27.40
C ALA A 177 -8.77 -0.45 -27.18
N GLU A 178 -9.51 0.68 -27.21
CA GLU A 178 -10.98 0.79 -27.07
C GLU A 178 -11.58 -0.06 -25.93
N ARG A 179 -10.87 -0.16 -24.81
CA ARG A 179 -11.44 -0.81 -23.63
C ARG A 179 -12.37 0.15 -22.92
N GLU A 180 -13.58 -0.32 -22.61
CA GLU A 180 -14.53 0.42 -21.79
C GLU A 180 -13.85 0.83 -20.47
N THR A 181 -13.56 2.12 -20.36
CA THR A 181 -13.02 2.74 -19.16
C THR A 181 -14.17 3.37 -18.41
N ALA A 182 -14.82 2.57 -17.57
CA ALA A 182 -15.92 3.05 -16.75
C ALA A 182 -15.38 3.93 -15.61
N ILE A 183 -15.48 5.25 -15.76
CA ILE A 183 -15.34 6.17 -14.64
C ILE A 183 -16.61 6.01 -13.80
N THR A 184 -16.46 5.50 -12.59
CA THR A 184 -17.58 5.38 -11.66
C THR A 184 -17.56 6.62 -10.79
N ILE A 185 -18.58 7.47 -10.89
CA ILE A 185 -18.76 8.57 -9.94
C ILE A 185 -19.42 7.96 -8.70
N PRO A 186 -18.71 7.81 -7.57
CA PRO A 186 -19.32 7.26 -6.38
C PRO A 186 -20.42 8.21 -5.88
N PRO A 187 -21.59 7.69 -5.45
CA PRO A 187 -22.59 8.52 -4.79
C PRO A 187 -22.00 9.14 -3.52
N LEU A 188 -22.45 10.35 -3.16
CA LEU A 188 -22.14 11.06 -1.92
C LEU A 188 -22.62 10.23 -0.71
N THR A 189 -21.79 9.27 -0.32
CA THR A 189 -22.04 8.27 0.72
C THR A 189 -21.02 8.44 1.84
N ALA A 190 -21.19 7.69 2.93
CA ALA A 190 -20.23 7.61 4.03
C ALA A 190 -18.77 7.35 3.57
N GLY A 191 -18.57 6.71 2.42
CA GLY A 191 -17.25 6.47 1.82
C GLY A 191 -16.52 7.75 1.42
N ILE A 192 -17.20 8.74 0.82
CA ILE A 192 -16.58 10.02 0.43
C ILE A 192 -16.24 10.84 1.66
N VAL A 193 -17.13 10.90 2.66
CA VAL A 193 -16.85 11.60 3.93
C VAL A 193 -15.64 10.99 4.62
N THR A 194 -15.57 9.65 4.69
CA THR A 194 -14.42 8.94 5.27
C THR A 194 -13.15 9.22 4.49
N ALA A 195 -13.19 9.25 3.15
CA ALA A 195 -12.05 9.58 2.31
C ALA A 195 -11.56 11.03 2.53
N VAL A 196 -12.47 12.00 2.68
CA VAL A 196 -12.11 13.40 2.97
C VAL A 196 -11.46 13.51 4.36
N VAL A 197 -12.06 12.89 5.37
CA VAL A 197 -11.51 12.87 6.73
C VAL A 197 -10.14 12.20 6.75
N ALA A 198 -10.00 11.03 6.12
CA ALA A 198 -8.73 10.32 5.97
C ALA A 198 -7.67 11.21 5.31
N THR A 199 -8.04 11.90 4.23
CA THR A 199 -7.16 12.80 3.48
C THR A 199 -6.66 13.94 4.37
N VAL A 200 -7.55 14.63 5.08
CA VAL A 200 -7.19 15.74 5.96
C VAL A 200 -6.25 15.27 7.07
N LEU A 201 -6.59 14.15 7.72
CA LEU A 201 -5.76 13.58 8.78
C LEU A 201 -4.38 13.16 8.25
N PHE A 202 -4.33 12.60 7.05
CA PHE A 202 -3.09 12.12 6.47
C PHE A 202 -2.17 13.25 5.95
N LEU A 203 -2.74 14.38 5.54
CA LEU A 203 -1.94 15.59 5.27
C LEU A 203 -1.14 16.05 6.50
N LEU A 204 -1.67 15.85 7.71
CA LEU A 204 -0.94 16.14 8.96
C LEU A 204 0.29 15.22 9.12
N VAL A 205 0.17 13.95 8.70
CA VAL A 205 1.28 12.99 8.71
C VAL A 205 2.38 13.42 7.74
N ILE A 206 2.00 13.84 6.52
CA ILE A 206 2.95 14.37 5.52
C ILE A 206 3.65 15.63 6.03
N ALA A 207 2.91 16.50 6.73
CA ALA A 207 3.47 17.71 7.31
C ALA A 207 4.50 17.41 8.41
N GLU A 208 4.28 16.43 9.29
CA GLU A 208 5.22 16.10 10.37
C GLU A 208 6.45 15.32 9.87
N SER A 209 6.35 14.58 8.76
CA SER A 209 7.43 13.71 8.26
C SER A 209 8.69 14.43 7.73
N SER A 210 8.86 15.73 8.03
CA SER A 210 10.13 16.47 7.81
C SER A 210 11.26 15.98 8.70
N THR A 211 10.95 15.37 9.84
CA THR A 211 11.93 14.94 10.84
C THR A 211 11.79 13.45 11.11
N ILE A 212 12.22 12.63 10.15
CA ILE A 212 12.17 11.17 10.27
C ILE A 212 13.26 10.70 11.21
N ARG A 213 12.88 9.87 12.18
CA ARG A 213 13.80 9.34 13.20
C ARG A 213 14.16 7.89 12.93
N THR A 214 13.37 7.18 12.13
CA THR A 214 13.65 5.78 11.78
C THR A 214 14.84 5.63 10.85
N SER A 215 15.71 4.67 11.20
CA SER A 215 16.80 4.21 10.34
C SER A 215 16.36 3.09 9.41
N GLY A 216 16.91 3.07 8.19
CA GLY A 216 16.68 1.98 7.23
C GLY A 216 17.29 0.66 7.70
N ASP A 217 16.71 -0.45 7.26
CA ASP A 217 17.07 -1.81 7.73
C ASP A 217 18.52 -2.20 7.45
N SER A 218 19.05 -1.77 6.30
CA SER A 218 20.42 -2.07 5.87
C SER A 218 21.34 -0.89 6.18
N GLY A 219 22.11 -0.98 7.26
CA GLY A 219 23.24 -0.08 7.54
C GLY A 219 22.96 1.07 8.50
N GLY A 220 21.79 1.11 9.16
CA GLY A 220 21.52 2.00 10.29
C GLY A 220 21.44 3.50 9.98
N ARG A 221 21.49 3.88 8.69
CA ARG A 221 21.35 5.28 8.27
C ARG A 221 19.90 5.74 8.39
N PRO A 222 19.64 6.98 8.85
CA PRO A 222 18.29 7.53 8.88
C PRO A 222 17.67 7.53 7.49
N LEU A 223 16.37 7.26 7.40
CA LEU A 223 15.63 7.35 6.14
C LEU A 223 15.63 8.79 5.61
N ASP A 224 15.63 8.94 4.29
CA ASP A 224 15.53 10.27 3.67
C ASP A 224 14.09 10.78 3.77
N ALA A 225 13.90 11.87 4.53
CA ALA A 225 12.59 12.49 4.73
C ALA A 225 11.90 12.91 3.42
N GLY A 226 12.68 13.31 2.41
CA GLY A 226 12.15 13.66 1.10
C GLY A 226 11.52 12.46 0.39
N ARG A 227 12.18 11.29 0.45
CA ARG A 227 11.67 10.04 -0.12
C ARG A 227 10.41 9.55 0.57
N VAL A 228 10.37 9.60 1.90
CA VAL A 228 9.17 9.18 2.65
C VAL A 228 7.99 10.09 2.36
N ARG A 229 8.19 11.41 2.36
CA ARG A 229 7.13 12.36 1.95
C ARG A 229 6.64 12.12 0.53
N ALA A 230 7.54 11.83 -0.40
CA ALA A 230 7.16 11.56 -1.78
C ALA A 230 6.33 10.26 -1.89
N ALA A 231 6.67 9.21 -1.12
CA ALA A 231 5.87 8.00 -1.10
C ALA A 231 4.52 8.21 -0.40
N GLN A 232 4.47 8.99 0.70
CA GLN A 232 3.22 9.36 1.35
C GLN A 232 2.32 10.16 0.40
N ALA A 233 2.87 11.13 -0.33
CA ALA A 233 2.14 11.88 -1.35
C ALA A 233 1.64 10.96 -2.48
N LEU A 234 2.49 10.03 -2.96
CA LEU A 234 2.11 9.04 -3.95
C LEU A 234 0.99 8.11 -3.44
N ALA A 235 1.07 7.66 -2.18
CA ALA A 235 0.06 6.84 -1.52
C ALA A 235 -1.29 7.58 -1.45
N LEU A 236 -1.28 8.84 -1.00
CA LEU A 236 -2.49 9.66 -0.94
C LEU A 236 -3.08 9.92 -2.33
N ALA A 237 -2.25 10.28 -3.31
CA ALA A 237 -2.69 10.47 -4.68
C ALA A 237 -3.31 9.20 -5.27
N THR A 238 -2.69 8.04 -5.03
CA THR A 238 -3.21 6.72 -5.44
C THR A 238 -4.56 6.44 -4.78
N ALA A 239 -4.70 6.68 -3.47
CA ALA A 239 -5.95 6.48 -2.74
C ALA A 239 -7.08 7.34 -3.34
N LEU A 240 -6.81 8.62 -3.59
CA LEU A 240 -7.78 9.55 -4.17
C LEU A 240 -8.17 9.17 -5.61
N ILE A 241 -7.19 8.82 -6.46
CA ILE A 241 -7.44 8.42 -7.85
C ILE A 241 -8.31 7.15 -7.89
N THR A 242 -8.03 6.18 -7.01
CA THR A 242 -8.78 4.92 -7.00
C THR A 242 -10.20 5.06 -6.46
N LEU A 243 -10.50 6.11 -5.70
CA LEU A 243 -11.88 6.43 -5.31
C LEU A 243 -12.80 6.64 -6.53
N LEU A 244 -12.26 7.14 -7.64
CA LEU A 244 -12.99 7.43 -8.88
C LEU A 244 -13.08 6.24 -9.86
N TRP A 245 -12.37 5.14 -9.58
CA TRP A 245 -12.22 4.00 -10.50
C TRP A 245 -12.50 2.65 -9.85
N LYS A 246 -11.74 2.32 -8.80
CA LYS A 246 -11.80 1.04 -8.08
C LYS A 246 -11.81 1.29 -6.57
N SER A 247 -12.91 1.86 -6.08
CA SER A 247 -13.03 2.29 -4.67
C SER A 247 -12.83 1.15 -3.65
N GLY A 248 -13.12 -0.10 -4.03
CA GLY A 248 -12.94 -1.29 -3.17
C GLY A 248 -11.56 -1.96 -3.22
N ALA A 249 -10.78 -1.78 -4.28
CA ALA A 249 -9.51 -2.50 -4.48
C ALA A 249 -8.41 -2.06 -3.49
N LEU A 250 -8.48 -0.81 -3.03
CA LEU A 250 -7.48 -0.18 -2.16
C LEU A 250 -8.02 0.15 -0.77
N VAL A 251 -9.02 -0.60 -0.28
CA VAL A 251 -9.43 -0.56 1.14
C VAL A 251 -8.23 -0.76 2.08
N PRO A 252 -7.26 -1.66 1.82
CA PRO A 252 -6.05 -1.79 2.66
C PRO A 252 -5.23 -0.49 2.75
N LEU A 253 -5.16 0.27 1.65
CA LEU A 253 -4.47 1.56 1.63
C LEU A 253 -5.24 2.60 2.42
N TRP A 254 -6.57 2.66 2.26
CA TRP A 254 -7.41 3.57 3.05
C TRP A 254 -7.31 3.28 4.55
N ALA A 255 -7.28 2.00 4.95
CA ALA A 255 -7.04 1.60 6.32
C ALA A 255 -5.68 2.10 6.83
N ALA A 256 -4.62 2.00 6.02
CA ALA A 256 -3.29 2.51 6.36
C ALA A 256 -3.25 4.04 6.51
N VAL A 257 -3.86 4.77 5.56
CA VAL A 257 -3.94 6.24 5.57
C VAL A 257 -4.73 6.74 6.79
N LEU A 258 -5.88 6.12 7.08
CA LEU A 258 -6.70 6.44 8.25
C LEU A 258 -5.97 6.14 9.56
N ALA A 259 -5.32 4.97 9.66
CA ALA A 259 -4.59 4.59 10.86
C ALA A 259 -3.43 5.54 11.15
N ALA A 260 -2.65 5.91 10.12
CA ALA A 260 -1.56 6.88 10.26
C ALA A 260 -2.07 8.26 10.69
N GLY A 261 -3.11 8.77 10.03
CA GLY A 261 -3.68 10.07 10.36
C GLY A 261 -4.24 10.14 11.79
N THR A 262 -4.98 9.11 12.20
CA THR A 262 -5.56 9.04 13.55
C THR A 262 -4.50 8.86 14.63
N TRP A 263 -3.49 8.02 14.40
CA TRP A 263 -2.37 7.82 15.31
C TRP A 263 -1.62 9.14 15.56
N GLN A 264 -1.37 9.90 14.49
CA GLN A 264 -0.70 11.18 14.58
C GLN A 264 -1.49 12.20 15.43
N VAL A 265 -2.81 12.27 15.27
CA VAL A 265 -3.66 13.12 16.12
C VAL A 265 -3.59 12.71 17.59
N MET A 266 -3.58 11.40 17.89
CA MET A 266 -3.43 10.93 19.26
C MET A 266 -2.08 11.35 19.88
N LEU A 267 -1.00 11.31 19.10
CA LEU A 267 0.31 11.78 19.55
C LEU A 267 0.32 13.29 19.82
N MET A 268 -0.32 14.09 18.97
CA MET A 268 -0.45 15.54 19.18
C MET A 268 -1.18 15.86 20.48
N ILE A 269 -2.32 15.19 20.73
CA ILE A 269 -3.10 15.38 21.98
C ILE A 269 -2.28 14.99 23.22
N ARG A 270 -1.45 13.95 23.13
CA ARG A 270 -0.59 13.53 24.25
C ARG A 270 0.54 14.52 24.54
N LYS A 271 1.10 15.18 23.53
CA LYS A 271 2.16 16.20 23.71
C LYS A 271 1.65 17.48 24.39
N THR A 272 0.35 17.77 24.29
CA THR A 272 -0.28 18.95 24.89
C THR A 272 -0.71 18.77 26.36
N ARG A 273 -0.55 17.57 26.93
CA ARG A 273 -0.81 17.27 28.34
C ARG A 273 0.49 17.10 29.10
#